data_AF-A0A2Z2MAT5-F1
#
_entry.id   AF-A0A2Z2MAT5-F1
#
_cell.length_a   1.000
_cell.length_b   1.000
_cell.length_c   1.000
_cell.angle_alpha   90.00
_cell.angle_beta   90.00
_cell.angle_gamma   90.00
#
_symmetry.space_group_name_H-M   'P 1'
#
loop_
_entity.id
_entity.type
_entity.pdbx_description
1 polymer ?
#
loop_
_entity_poly.entity_id
_entity_poly.type
_entity_poly.pdbx_seq_one_letter_code
_entity_poly.pdbx_strand_id
1 'polypeptide(L)'
;MRMLKYAILFAVFSLIDALTTWIGTHRGFAEANPVLAERLSNPLLFFGSFTLFTLLGVGVIAFSFYLAKRVPAMNYFPALFVALKALPVLNNLILLTGLPPLKLTLAATARWLLGFA
;
A
#
# COMPACT_ATOMS: atom_id res chain seq x y z
N MET A 1 17.05 -14.56 3.96
CA MET A 1 15.99 -14.65 2.92
C MET A 1 14.65 -14.00 3.33
N ARG A 2 14.14 -14.18 4.56
CA ARG A 2 12.84 -13.60 4.97
C ARG A 2 12.77 -12.07 4.83
N MET A 3 13.77 -11.34 5.34
CA MET A 3 13.86 -9.88 5.20
C MET A 3 13.76 -9.40 3.74
N LEU A 4 14.53 -10.01 2.84
CA LEU A 4 14.51 -9.66 1.41
C LEU A 4 13.12 -9.85 0.80
N LYS A 5 12.42 -10.94 1.14
CA LYS A 5 11.05 -11.17 0.68
C LYS A 5 10.10 -10.06 1.10
N TYR A 6 10.11 -9.66 2.38
CA TYR A 6 9.24 -8.58 2.87
C TYR A 6 9.60 -7.21 2.27
N ALA A 7 10.90 -6.92 2.12
CA ALA A 7 11.35 -5.68 1.49
C ALA A 7 10.91 -5.59 0.02
N ILE A 8 11.06 -6.69 -0.74
CA ILE A 8 10.59 -6.76 -2.14
C ILE A 8 9.07 -6.60 -2.20
N LEU A 9 8.31 -7.34 -1.37
CA LEU A 9 6.84 -7.23 -1.34
C LEU A 9 6.39 -5.80 -1.00
N PHE A 10 7.03 -5.18 -0.02
CA PHE A 10 6.74 -3.80 0.36
C PHE A 10 7.02 -2.82 -0.80
N ALA A 11 8.16 -2.97 -1.47
CA ALA A 11 8.53 -2.14 -2.60
C ALA A 11 7.58 -2.31 -3.79
N VAL A 12 7.19 -3.55 -4.10
CA VAL A 12 6.21 -3.85 -5.15
C VAL A 12 4.85 -3.24 -4.83
N PHE A 13 4.33 -3.40 -3.61
CA PHE A 13 3.08 -2.75 -3.23
C PHE A 13 3.19 -1.23 -3.28
N SER A 14 4.30 -0.64 -2.85
CA SER A 14 4.51 0.81 -2.94
C SER A 14 4.55 1.31 -4.39
N LEU A 15 5.14 0.55 -5.31
CA LEU A 15 5.14 0.86 -6.72
C LEU A 15 3.72 0.80 -7.32
N ILE A 16 2.97 -0.26 -7.04
CA ILE A 16 1.58 -0.40 -7.51
C ILE A 16 0.72 0.73 -6.93
N ASP A 17 0.89 1.07 -5.66
CA ASP A 17 0.18 2.16 -5.00
C ASP A 17 0.44 3.51 -5.70
N ALA A 18 1.72 3.82 -5.97
CA ALA A 18 2.12 5.03 -6.67
C ALA A 18 1.51 5.10 -8.08
N LEU A 19 1.58 4.00 -8.84
CA LEU A 19 1.04 3.93 -10.19
C LEU A 19 -0.48 4.06 -10.21
N THR A 20 -1.17 3.38 -9.29
CA THR A 20 -2.64 3.40 -9.24
C THR A 20 -3.16 4.76 -8.77
N THR A 21 -2.50 5.40 -7.81
CA THR A 21 -2.77 6.79 -7.40
C THR A 21 -2.54 7.76 -8.57
N TRP A 22 -1.41 7.63 -9.27
CA TRP A 22 -1.10 8.46 -10.42
C TRP A 22 -2.15 8.32 -11.54
N ILE A 23 -2.53 7.09 -11.88
CA ILE A 23 -3.57 6.85 -12.90
C ILE A 23 -4.94 7.36 -12.43
N GLY A 24 -5.30 7.14 -11.16
CA GLY A 24 -6.58 7.56 -10.60
C GLY A 24 -6.78 9.06 -10.68
N THR A 25 -5.76 9.82 -10.29
CA THR A 25 -5.77 11.28 -10.31
C THR A 25 -5.88 11.84 -11.74
N HIS A 26 -5.21 11.22 -12.71
CA HIS A 26 -5.34 11.58 -14.13
C HIS A 26 -6.70 11.23 -14.74
N ARG A 27 -7.45 10.30 -14.13
CA ARG A 27 -8.84 9.97 -14.49
C ARG A 27 -9.88 10.86 -13.81
N GLY A 28 -9.45 11.88 -13.05
CA GLY A 28 -10.32 12.83 -12.38
C GLY A 28 -10.84 12.37 -11.02
N PHE A 29 -10.30 11.27 -10.46
CA PHE A 29 -10.55 10.94 -9.06
C PHE A 29 -9.85 11.97 -8.17
N ALA A 30 -10.63 12.67 -7.34
CA ALA A 30 -10.11 13.64 -6.41
C ALA A 30 -9.33 12.92 -5.30
N GLU A 31 -8.07 13.27 -5.14
CA GLU A 31 -7.27 12.78 -4.02
C GLU A 31 -7.79 13.45 -2.75
N ALA A 32 -8.37 12.67 -1.83
CA ALA A 32 -8.98 13.19 -0.60
C ALA A 32 -7.96 13.88 0.32
N ASN A 33 -6.66 13.64 0.10
CA ASN A 33 -5.59 14.26 0.85
C ASN A 33 -5.04 15.49 0.09
N PRO A 34 -5.24 16.72 0.62
CA PRO A 34 -4.79 17.95 -0.04
C PRO A 34 -3.27 18.01 -0.20
N VAL A 35 -2.50 17.36 0.69
CA VAL A 35 -1.03 17.30 0.61
C VAL A 35 -0.57 16.39 -0.55
N LEU A 36 -1.35 15.37 -0.90
CA LEU A 36 -1.07 14.52 -2.07
C LEU A 36 -1.52 15.21 -3.36
N ALA A 37 -2.66 15.92 -3.34
CA ALA A 37 -3.16 16.73 -4.44
C ALA A 37 -2.12 17.77 -4.92
N GLU A 38 -1.45 18.46 -3.99
CA GLU A 38 -0.40 19.43 -4.33
C GLU A 38 0.83 18.76 -4.99
N ARG A 39 1.23 17.58 -4.50
CA ARG A 39 2.38 16.82 -5.04
C ARG A 39 2.12 16.25 -6.42
N LEU A 40 0.86 15.97 -6.76
CA LEU A 40 0.45 15.47 -8.08
C LEU A 40 0.69 16.48 -9.21
N SER A 41 0.85 17.77 -8.89
CA SER A 41 1.24 18.80 -9.86
C SER A 41 2.65 18.63 -10.43
N ASN A 42 3.53 17.87 -9.74
CA ASN A 42 4.90 17.62 -10.17
C ASN A 42 5.23 16.12 -10.04
N PRO A 43 5.42 15.40 -11.18
CA PRO A 43 5.73 13.97 -11.17
C PRO A 43 6.97 13.63 -10.32
N LEU A 44 7.99 14.50 -10.31
CA LEU A 44 9.22 14.27 -9.57
C LEU A 44 8.98 14.32 -8.06
N LEU A 45 8.17 15.27 -7.58
CA LEU A 45 7.81 15.38 -6.17
C LEU A 45 6.89 14.23 -5.73
N PHE A 46 5.95 13.84 -6.60
CA PHE A 46 5.07 12.71 -6.36
C PHE A 46 5.85 11.41 -6.20
N PHE A 47 6.56 10.97 -7.25
CA PHE A 47 7.30 9.72 -7.24
C PHE A 47 8.47 9.76 -6.24
N GLY A 48 9.15 10.90 -6.11
CA GLY A 48 10.23 11.08 -5.12
C GLY A 48 9.75 10.89 -3.68
N SER A 49 8.57 11.41 -3.34
CA SER A 49 7.99 11.20 -2.01
C SER A 49 7.63 9.73 -1.77
N PHE A 50 7.08 9.04 -2.78
CA PHE A 50 6.83 7.60 -2.72
C PHE A 50 8.12 6.80 -2.55
N THR A 51 9.19 7.13 -3.27
CA THR A 51 10.50 6.49 -3.12
C THR A 51 11.03 6.67 -1.69
N LEU A 52 10.97 7.88 -1.14
CA LEU A 52 11.43 8.15 0.23
C LEU A 52 10.64 7.32 1.26
N PHE A 53 9.31 7.31 1.19
CA PHE A 53 8.49 6.50 2.09
C PHE A 53 8.73 5.00 1.91
N THR A 54 9.04 4.56 0.69
CA THR A 54 9.40 3.16 0.41
C THR A 54 10.70 2.80 1.09
N LEU A 55 11.74 3.64 0.98
CA LEU A 55 13.02 3.44 1.65
C LEU A 55 12.88 3.43 3.17
N LEU A 56 12.08 4.34 3.74
CA LEU A 56 11.78 4.35 5.17
C LEU A 56 11.08 3.06 5.61
N GLY A 57 10.08 2.59 4.85
CA GLY A 57 9.38 1.33 5.15
C GLY A 57 10.30 0.11 5.08
N VAL A 58 11.17 0.04 4.08
CA VAL A 58 12.22 -1.01 4.01
C VAL A 58 13.18 -0.91 5.20
N GLY A 59 13.54 0.31 5.61
CA GLY A 59 14.33 0.56 6.81
C GLY A 59 13.66 0.05 8.09
N VAL A 60 12.36 0.27 8.25
CA VAL A 60 11.57 -0.26 9.38
C VAL A 60 11.52 -1.78 9.36
N ILE A 61 11.35 -2.41 8.20
CA ILE A 61 11.41 -3.88 8.05
C ILE A 61 12.79 -4.41 8.47
N ALA A 62 13.86 -3.78 7.98
CA ALA A 62 15.24 -4.13 8.32
C ALA A 62 15.49 -4.02 9.82
N PHE A 63 15.08 -2.90 10.42
CA PHE A 63 15.23 -2.61 11.83
C PHE A 63 14.41 -3.57 12.70
N SER A 64 13.20 -3.94 12.27
CA SER A 64 12.37 -4.93 12.96
C SER A 64 13.04 -6.30 13.02
N PHE A 65 13.65 -6.76 11.91
CA PHE A 65 14.44 -8.00 11.92
C PHE A 65 15.72 -7.89 12.76
N TYR A 66 16.35 -6.71 12.78
CA TYR A 66 17.50 -6.47 13.65
C TYR A 66 17.12 -6.58 15.13
N LEU A 67 16.03 -5.93 15.54
CA LEU A 67 15.49 -6.00 16.90
C LEU A 67 14.97 -7.39 17.26
N ALA A 68 14.48 -8.15 16.28
CA ALA A 68 13.99 -9.51 16.50
C ALA A 68 15.06 -10.46 17.07
N LYS A 69 16.35 -10.12 16.91
CA LYS A 69 17.45 -10.83 17.56
C LYS A 69 17.44 -10.73 19.09
N ARG A 70 16.82 -9.67 19.64
CA ARG A 70 16.68 -9.43 21.09
C ARG A 70 15.25 -9.61 21.58
N VAL A 71 14.27 -9.26 20.76
CA VAL A 71 12.83 -9.32 21.10
C VAL A 71 12.09 -10.12 20.03
N PRO A 72 11.81 -11.42 20.25
CA PRO A 72 11.22 -12.29 19.23
C PRO A 72 9.90 -11.78 18.62
N ALA A 73 9.10 -11.04 19.40
CA ALA A 73 7.85 -10.43 18.95
C ALA A 73 8.04 -9.44 17.78
N MET A 74 9.24 -8.88 17.58
CA MET A 74 9.51 -7.97 16.46
C MET A 74 9.46 -8.66 15.09
N ASN A 75 9.48 -10.00 15.03
CA ASN A 75 9.30 -10.74 13.78
C ASN A 75 7.89 -10.66 13.17
N TYR A 76 6.88 -10.25 13.93
CA TYR A 76 5.51 -10.10 13.41
C TYR A 76 5.31 -8.79 12.64
N PHE A 77 6.09 -7.75 12.97
CA PHE A 77 5.95 -6.42 12.39
C PHE A 77 6.17 -6.38 10.87
N PRO A 78 7.19 -7.05 10.28
CA PRO A 78 7.39 -7.04 8.83
C PRO A 78 6.16 -7.51 8.04
N ALA A 79 5.48 -8.57 8.50
CA ALA A 79 4.28 -9.06 7.83
C ALA A 79 3.11 -8.07 7.96
N LEU A 80 2.92 -7.52 9.16
CA LEU A 80 1.89 -6.50 9.42
C LEU A 80 2.13 -5.24 8.56
N PHE A 81 3.37 -4.76 8.48
CA PHE A 81 3.73 -3.55 7.73
C PHE A 81 3.46 -3.72 6.23
N VAL A 82 3.80 -4.89 5.68
CA VAL A 82 3.47 -5.23 4.29
C VAL A 82 1.97 -5.33 4.07
N ALA A 83 1.23 -5.95 4.99
CA ALA A 83 -0.23 -6.04 4.89
C ALA A 83 -0.90 -4.65 4.93
N LEU A 84 -0.46 -3.77 5.83
CA LEU A 84 -0.96 -2.39 5.91
C LEU A 84 -0.64 -1.60 4.63
N LYS A 85 0.52 -1.83 4.00
CA LYS A 85 0.86 -1.17 2.73
C LYS A 85 0.04 -1.68 1.54
N ALA A 86 -0.49 -2.91 1.61
CA ALA A 86 -1.39 -3.44 0.58
C ALA A 86 -2.79 -2.79 0.61
N LEU A 87 -3.22 -2.21 1.73
CA LEU A 87 -4.54 -1.56 1.85
C LEU A 87 -4.76 -0.43 0.84
N PRO A 88 -3.89 0.60 0.73
CA PRO A 88 -4.07 1.66 -0.26
C PRO A 88 -4.00 1.13 -1.70
N VAL A 89 -3.16 0.12 -1.97
CA VAL A 89 -3.10 -0.56 -3.28
C VAL A 89 -4.45 -1.15 -3.66
N LEU A 90 -5.06 -1.92 -2.75
CA LEU A 90 -6.36 -2.53 -2.99
C LEU A 90 -7.44 -1.48 -3.18
N ASN A 91 -7.44 -0.42 -2.35
CA ASN A 91 -8.38 0.68 -2.47
C ASN A 91 -8.27 1.39 -3.84
N ASN A 92 -7.05 1.70 -4.28
CA ASN A 92 -6.84 2.39 -5.55
C ASN A 92 -7.16 1.51 -6.76
N LEU A 93 -6.81 0.21 -6.71
CA LEU A 93 -7.23 -0.74 -7.73
C LEU A 93 -8.75 -0.83 -7.83
N ILE A 94 -9.45 -0.88 -6.69
CA ILE A 94 -10.91 -0.87 -6.62
C ILE A 94 -11.47 0.40 -7.28
N LEU A 95 -10.98 1.58 -6.90
CA LEU A 95 -11.43 2.84 -7.49
C LEU A 95 -11.23 2.86 -9.01
N LEU A 96 -10.10 2.33 -9.49
CA LEU A 96 -9.79 2.25 -10.91
C LEU A 96 -10.68 1.29 -11.72
N THR A 97 -11.34 0.32 -11.07
CA THR A 97 -12.34 -0.54 -11.73
C THR A 97 -13.67 0.15 -12.00
N GLY A 98 -13.91 1.35 -11.44
CA GLY A 98 -15.15 2.10 -11.63
C GLY A 98 -16.38 1.48 -10.94
N LEU A 99 -16.18 0.47 -10.10
CA LEU A 99 -17.26 -0.13 -9.32
C LEU A 99 -17.61 0.77 -8.13
N PRO A 100 -18.90 1.13 -7.94
CA PRO A 100 -19.30 1.96 -6.82
C PRO A 100 -18.97 1.25 -5.49
N PRO A 101 -18.49 1.97 -4.46
CA PRO A 101 -18.05 1.40 -3.18
C PRO A 101 -19.06 0.42 -2.58
N LEU A 102 -20.35 0.73 -2.71
CA LEU A 102 -21.48 -0.06 -2.23
C LEU A 102 -21.58 -1.45 -2.89
N LYS A 103 -21.33 -1.56 -4.20
CA LYS A 103 -21.36 -2.86 -4.91
C LYS A 103 -20.21 -3.76 -4.49
N LEU A 104 -19.11 -3.17 -4.03
CA LEU A 104 -17.89 -3.89 -3.65
C LEU A 104 -17.91 -4.32 -2.19
N THR A 105 -18.43 -3.49 -1.28
CA THR A 105 -18.78 -3.96 0.07
C THR A 105 -19.83 -5.04 -0.01
N LEU A 106 -20.87 -4.91 -0.84
CA LEU A 106 -21.84 -5.99 -1.05
C LEU A 106 -21.20 -7.25 -1.63
N ALA A 107 -20.33 -7.16 -2.63
CA ALA A 107 -19.68 -8.33 -3.22
C ALA A 107 -18.67 -9.00 -2.27
N ALA A 108 -17.88 -8.23 -1.53
CA ALA A 108 -16.92 -8.74 -0.54
C ALA A 108 -17.62 -9.34 0.69
N THR A 109 -18.67 -8.67 1.18
CA THR A 109 -19.49 -9.16 2.30
C THR A 109 -20.31 -10.38 1.89
N ALA A 110 -20.84 -10.42 0.67
CA ALA A 110 -21.51 -11.61 0.13
C ALA A 110 -20.55 -12.78 -0.05
N ARG A 111 -19.33 -12.57 -0.56
CA ARG A 111 -18.30 -13.64 -0.64
C ARG A 111 -17.92 -14.19 0.73
N TRP A 112 -17.78 -13.31 1.72
CA TRP A 112 -17.47 -13.68 3.10
C TRP A 112 -18.63 -14.45 3.77
N LEU A 113 -19.87 -14.01 3.57
CA LEU A 113 -21.08 -14.69 4.05
C LEU A 113 -21.34 -16.03 3.37
N LEU A 114 -20.94 -16.19 2.11
CA LEU A 114 -21.13 -17.42 1.34
C LEU A 114 -19.98 -18.45 1.51
N GLY A 115 -19.00 -18.17 2.37
CA GLY A 115 -17.99 -19.16 2.78
C GLY A 115 -16.94 -19.51 1.73
N PHE A 116 -16.81 -18.72 0.66
CA PHE A 116 -15.75 -18.90 -0.33
C PHE A 116 -14.51 -18.10 0.10
N ALA A 117 -13.72 -18.69 0.99
CA ALA A 117 -12.36 -18.26 1.35
C ALA A 117 -11.32 -19.00 0.51
#